data_AF-A0A2D4LPS8-F1
#
_entry.id   AF-A0A2D4LPS8-F1
#
_cell.length_a   1.000
_cell.length_b   1.000
_cell.length_c   1.000
_cell.angle_alpha   90.00
_cell.angle_beta   90.00
_cell.angle_gamma   90.00
#
_symmetry.space_group_name_H-M   'P 1'
#
loop_
_entity.id
_entity.type
_entity.pdbx_description
1 polymer ?
#
loop_
_entity_poly.entity_id
_entity_poly.type
_entity_poly.pdbx_seq_one_letter_code
_entity_poly.pdbx_strand_id
1 'polypeptide(L)'
;MKVLQNAPDEILVVASSTLCNLLLEFSPSKEPILESGAIELLCSLTQSDNLALRVNGVWALMNMAFQAEQKIKADILRGLSTEQLFQLLSDSDVNVLMKTLGLLRNLLSTRPHIDQIISTHGKQIMQAVTLILEGEHNVEVKEQTLCILANIADGTTAKEFIMTNDDILQKIKYYMSHSNAKLQLAAMFCVSNLIWNEEEGSQDRQDKLRDIGVVDILHKLSQSSDPNLCEKAKTALQQYLA
;
A
#
# COMPACT_ATOMS: atom_id res chain seq x y z
N MET A 1 2.24 28.41 2.03
CA MET A 1 3.38 27.69 2.64
C MET A 1 4.70 28.46 2.76
N LYS A 2 4.96 29.54 2.01
CA LYS A 2 6.27 30.23 1.98
C LYS A 2 6.85 30.65 3.34
N VAL A 3 6.00 31.00 4.31
CA VAL A 3 6.44 31.39 5.67
C VAL A 3 7.06 30.21 6.44
N LEU A 4 6.63 28.97 6.14
CA LEU A 4 7.12 27.77 6.83
C LEU A 4 8.43 27.24 6.22
N GLN A 5 8.74 27.51 4.94
CA GLN A 5 9.89 26.90 4.25
C GLN A 5 11.24 27.14 4.92
N ASN A 6 11.40 28.24 5.67
CA ASN A 6 12.64 28.59 6.38
C ASN A 6 12.41 28.74 7.90
N ALA A 7 11.32 28.19 8.42
CA ALA A 7 11.06 28.24 9.85
C ALA A 7 11.98 27.26 10.61
N PRO A 8 12.39 27.59 11.85
CA PRO A 8 13.07 26.65 12.73
C PRO A 8 12.29 25.35 12.92
N ASP A 9 13.00 24.24 13.12
CA ASP A 9 12.43 22.91 13.33
C ASP A 9 11.29 22.88 14.35
N GLU A 10 11.44 23.60 15.47
CA GLU A 10 10.43 23.67 16.53
C GLU A 10 9.08 24.20 16.01
N ILE A 11 9.13 25.23 15.16
CA ILE A 11 7.94 25.80 14.53
C ILE A 11 7.41 24.84 13.46
N LEU A 12 8.30 24.24 12.66
CA LEU A 12 7.93 23.27 11.64
C LEU A 12 7.25 22.03 12.23
N VAL A 13 7.70 21.54 13.38
CA VAL A 13 7.11 20.38 14.05
C VAL A 13 5.66 20.69 14.46
N VAL A 14 5.43 21.83 15.11
CA VAL A 14 4.07 22.23 15.52
C VAL A 14 3.17 22.48 14.31
N ALA A 15 3.67 23.19 13.30
CA ALA A 15 2.92 23.49 12.09
C ALA A 15 2.57 22.22 11.30
N SER A 16 3.54 21.33 11.07
CA SER A 16 3.35 20.08 10.33
C SER A 16 2.45 19.09 11.08
N SER A 17 2.53 19.02 12.41
CA SER A 17 1.60 18.26 13.23
C SER A 17 0.17 18.78 13.09
N THR A 18 -0.01 20.10 12.97
CA THR A 18 -1.33 20.69 12.72
C THR A 18 -1.83 20.35 11.32
N LEU A 19 -0.96 20.43 10.30
CA LEU A 19 -1.28 20.06 8.92
C LEU A 19 -1.74 18.60 8.78
N CYS A 20 -1.19 17.67 9.56
CA CYS A 20 -1.66 16.28 9.57
C CYS A 20 -3.17 16.17 9.79
N ASN A 21 -3.73 17.00 10.68
CA ASN A 21 -5.17 17.01 10.95
C ASN A 21 -5.97 17.84 9.93
N LEU A 22 -5.40 18.95 9.45
CA LEU A 22 -6.07 19.84 8.48
C LEU A 22 -6.12 19.28 7.05
N LEU A 23 -5.36 18.23 6.74
CA LEU A 23 -5.30 17.58 5.44
C LEU A 23 -6.14 16.30 5.34
N LEU A 24 -6.91 15.98 6.38
CA LEU A 24 -7.92 14.92 6.32
C LEU A 24 -8.99 15.26 5.28
N GLU A 25 -9.55 14.23 4.64
CA GLU A 25 -10.49 14.37 3.52
C GLU A 25 -11.68 15.30 3.81
N PHE A 26 -12.21 15.25 5.03
CA PHE A 26 -13.37 16.03 5.45
C PHE A 26 -13.02 17.45 5.94
N SER A 27 -11.75 17.85 5.87
CA SER A 27 -11.33 19.18 6.33
C SER A 27 -11.61 20.23 5.25
N PRO A 28 -12.40 21.29 5.55
CA PRO A 28 -12.63 22.39 4.60
C PRO A 28 -11.36 23.22 4.33
N SER A 29 -10.26 22.95 5.04
CA SER A 29 -8.97 23.60 4.82
C SER A 29 -8.09 22.86 3.82
N LYS A 30 -8.46 21.66 3.35
CA LYS A 30 -7.60 20.81 2.51
C LYS A 30 -7.26 21.48 1.18
N GLU A 31 -8.25 21.98 0.45
CA GLU A 31 -8.06 22.58 -0.88
C GLU A 31 -7.22 23.88 -0.82
N PRO A 32 -7.51 24.85 0.06
CA PRO A 32 -6.66 26.05 0.18
C PRO A 32 -5.20 25.71 0.58
N ILE A 33 -5.02 24.69 1.43
CA ILE A 33 -3.68 24.24 1.85
C ILE A 33 -2.93 23.65 0.65
N LEU A 34 -3.58 22.78 -0.15
CA LEU A 34 -3.02 22.21 -1.37
C LEU A 34 -2.53 23.28 -2.34
N GLU A 35 -3.38 24.27 -2.64
CA GLU A 35 -3.07 25.38 -3.55
C GLU A 35 -1.90 26.26 -3.05
N SER A 36 -1.64 26.27 -1.75
CA SER A 36 -0.60 27.10 -1.14
C SER A 36 0.82 26.50 -1.20
N GLY A 37 1.00 25.37 -1.90
CA GLY A 37 2.28 24.67 -2.06
C GLY A 37 2.58 23.64 -0.96
N ALA A 38 1.54 23.02 -0.36
CA ALA A 38 1.70 22.07 0.73
C ALA A 38 2.49 20.82 0.34
N ILE A 39 2.28 20.28 -0.87
CA ILE A 39 2.97 19.06 -1.31
C ILE A 39 4.49 19.25 -1.28
N GLU A 40 5.00 20.36 -1.83
CA GLU A 40 6.43 20.65 -1.87
C GLU A 40 7.04 20.74 -0.47
N LEU A 41 6.37 21.47 0.44
CA LEU A 41 6.80 21.57 1.83
C LEU A 41 6.80 20.19 2.51
N LEU A 42 5.72 19.43 2.40
CA LEU A 42 5.62 18.14 3.08
C LEU A 42 6.64 17.13 2.55
N CYS A 43 6.90 17.13 1.24
CA CYS A 43 7.97 16.32 0.64
C CYS A 43 9.35 16.72 1.18
N SER A 44 9.65 18.01 1.35
CA SER A 44 10.93 18.43 1.93
C SER A 44 11.07 18.02 3.40
N LEU A 45 9.99 18.04 4.18
CA LEU A 45 10.00 17.56 5.57
C LEU A 45 10.37 16.07 5.68
N THR A 46 10.02 15.25 4.67
CA THR A 46 10.38 13.83 4.67
C THR A 46 11.89 13.57 4.58
N GLN A 47 12.67 14.57 4.16
CA GLN A 47 14.13 14.50 4.02
C GLN A 47 14.87 15.01 5.27
N SER A 48 14.16 15.50 6.28
CA SER A 48 14.77 16.08 7.48
C SER A 48 15.45 15.03 8.35
N ASP A 49 16.57 15.38 8.99
CA ASP A 49 17.18 14.55 10.04
C ASP A 49 16.30 14.48 11.30
N ASN A 50 15.39 15.44 11.47
CA ASN A 50 14.44 15.48 12.57
C ASN A 50 13.32 14.46 12.37
N LEU A 51 13.28 13.43 13.23
CA LEU A 51 12.28 12.36 13.17
C LEU A 51 10.84 12.88 13.18
N ALA A 52 10.53 13.88 14.01
CA ALA A 52 9.17 14.41 14.09
C ALA A 52 8.74 15.08 12.77
N LEU A 53 9.65 15.76 12.08
CA LEU A 53 9.39 16.34 10.77
C LEU A 53 9.20 15.27 9.71
N ARG A 54 10.02 14.21 9.70
CA ARG A 54 9.82 13.09 8.76
C ARG A 54 8.46 12.44 8.94
N VAL A 55 8.12 12.09 10.19
CA VAL A 55 6.83 11.47 10.55
C VAL A 55 5.67 12.37 10.14
N ASN A 56 5.71 13.66 10.48
CA ASN A 56 4.64 14.59 10.14
C ASN A 56 4.52 14.81 8.63
N GLY A 57 5.64 14.92 7.92
CA GLY A 57 5.68 15.07 6.47
C GLY A 57 4.98 13.91 5.77
N VAL A 58 5.41 12.67 6.06
CA VAL A 58 4.81 11.48 5.43
C VAL A 58 3.37 11.26 5.87
N TRP A 59 3.02 11.54 7.12
CA TRP A 59 1.65 11.38 7.61
C TRP A 59 0.68 12.39 6.97
N ALA A 60 1.10 13.64 6.83
CA ALA A 60 0.31 14.64 6.14
C ALA A 60 0.11 14.29 4.65
N LEU A 61 1.14 13.78 3.97
CA LEU A 61 1.03 13.26 2.60
C LEU A 61 0.09 12.07 2.52
N MET A 62 0.17 11.13 3.48
CA MET A 62 -0.73 9.98 3.56
C MET A 62 -2.19 10.42 3.66
N ASN A 63 -2.51 11.38 4.53
CA ASN A 63 -3.86 11.90 4.69
C ASN A 63 -4.32 12.65 3.43
N MET A 64 -3.42 13.42 2.82
CA MET A 64 -3.69 14.14 1.59
C MET A 64 -4.04 13.21 0.42
N ALA A 65 -3.33 12.09 0.28
CA ALA A 65 -3.53 11.09 -0.77
C ALA A 65 -4.83 10.27 -0.63
N PHE A 66 -5.43 10.25 0.57
CA PHE A 66 -6.68 9.53 0.81
C PHE A 66 -7.82 10.16 0.01
N GLN A 67 -8.47 9.33 -0.82
CA GLN A 67 -9.54 9.71 -1.76
C GLN A 67 -9.20 10.92 -2.65
N ALA A 68 -7.91 11.16 -2.92
CA ALA A 68 -7.47 12.27 -3.74
C ALA A 68 -7.61 11.99 -5.24
N GLU A 69 -7.80 13.06 -6.01
CA GLU A 69 -7.74 13.01 -7.47
C GLU A 69 -6.36 12.58 -7.98
N GLN A 70 -6.33 12.05 -9.21
CA GLN A 70 -5.09 11.59 -9.85
C GLN A 70 -3.97 12.62 -9.85
N LYS A 71 -4.31 13.88 -10.13
CA LYS A 71 -3.33 14.96 -10.20
C LYS A 71 -2.58 15.11 -8.89
N ILE A 72 -3.29 15.10 -7.76
CA ILE A 72 -2.69 15.23 -6.42
C ILE A 72 -1.76 14.04 -6.16
N LYS A 73 -2.18 12.82 -6.46
CA LYS A 73 -1.35 11.61 -6.27
C LYS A 73 -0.08 11.63 -7.12
N ALA A 74 -0.18 12.06 -8.37
CA ALA A 74 0.95 12.24 -9.27
C ALA A 74 1.90 13.34 -8.78
N ASP A 75 1.36 14.45 -8.27
CA ASP A 75 2.14 15.56 -7.71
C ASP A 75 2.91 15.11 -6.45
N ILE A 76 2.29 14.31 -5.58
CA ILE A 76 2.95 13.70 -4.40
C ILE A 76 4.11 12.79 -4.83
N LEU A 77 3.87 11.87 -5.77
CA LEU A 77 4.91 10.95 -6.25
C LEU A 77 6.08 11.69 -6.91
N ARG A 78 5.79 12.73 -7.71
CA ARG A 78 6.82 13.57 -8.32
C ARG A 78 7.61 14.35 -7.26
N GLY A 79 6.93 14.87 -6.23
CA GLY A 79 7.56 15.65 -5.16
C GLY A 79 8.42 14.81 -4.23
N LEU A 80 8.01 13.59 -3.89
CA LEU A 80 8.84 12.68 -3.10
C LEU A 80 10.04 12.21 -3.91
N SER A 81 9.89 11.97 -5.21
CA SER A 81 10.79 11.16 -6.03
C SER A 81 10.79 9.68 -5.61
N THR A 82 11.23 8.82 -6.52
CA THR A 82 11.34 7.38 -6.25
C THR A 82 12.39 7.08 -5.19
N GLU A 83 13.51 7.80 -5.17
CA GLU A 83 14.60 7.57 -4.21
C GLU A 83 14.15 7.84 -2.77
N GLN A 84 13.52 8.99 -2.51
CA GLN A 84 13.04 9.31 -1.17
C GLN A 84 11.99 8.30 -0.68
N LEU A 85 11.08 7.88 -1.57
CA LEU A 85 10.08 6.89 -1.23
C LEU A 85 10.72 5.58 -0.73
N PHE A 86 11.81 5.12 -1.36
CA PHE A 86 12.57 3.96 -0.87
C PHE A 86 13.30 4.21 0.44
N GLN A 87 13.89 5.39 0.62
CA GLN A 87 14.52 5.75 1.88
C GLN A 87 13.50 5.69 3.02
N LEU A 88 12.30 6.21 2.81
CA LEU A 88 11.20 6.15 3.78
C LEU A 88 10.66 4.73 4.03
N LEU A 89 10.66 3.86 3.02
CA LEU A 89 10.31 2.43 3.17
C LEU A 89 11.41 1.61 3.83
N SER A 90 12.60 2.17 3.99
CA SER A 90 13.75 1.56 4.66
C SER A 90 14.12 2.32 5.95
N ASP A 91 13.29 3.27 6.39
CA ASP A 91 13.57 4.07 7.59
C ASP A 91 13.57 3.15 8.83
N SER A 92 14.57 3.35 9.69
CA SER A 92 14.71 2.62 10.94
C SER A 92 13.55 2.86 11.92
N ASP A 93 12.86 4.00 11.81
CA ASP A 93 11.71 4.32 12.63
C ASP A 93 10.43 3.69 12.04
N VAL A 94 9.82 2.81 12.84
CA VAL A 94 8.62 2.08 12.43
C VAL A 94 7.41 2.99 12.16
N ASN A 95 7.33 4.17 12.77
CA ASN A 95 6.23 5.10 12.50
C ASN A 95 6.39 5.74 11.13
N VAL A 96 7.62 6.10 10.73
CA VAL A 96 7.90 6.56 9.37
C VAL A 96 7.54 5.47 8.38
N LEU A 97 8.04 4.24 8.57
CA LEU A 97 7.73 3.10 7.70
C LEU A 97 6.22 2.85 7.57
N MET A 98 5.49 2.78 8.70
CA MET A 98 4.05 2.52 8.70
C MET A 98 3.25 3.61 8.00
N LYS A 99 3.63 4.88 8.16
CA LYS A 99 2.96 5.99 7.47
C LYS A 99 3.29 6.01 5.99
N THR A 100 4.50 5.61 5.59
CA THR A 100 4.88 5.44 4.19
C THR A 100 4.09 4.32 3.52
N LEU A 101 3.91 3.18 4.19
CA LEU A 101 3.07 2.09 3.70
C LEU A 101 1.59 2.52 3.57
N GLY A 102 1.09 3.28 4.56
CA GLY A 102 -0.24 3.89 4.49
C GLY A 102 -0.39 4.86 3.30
N LEU A 103 0.64 5.67 3.03
CA LEU A 103 0.68 6.57 1.88
C LEU A 103 0.62 5.76 0.57
N LEU A 104 1.46 4.72 0.42
CA LEU A 104 1.43 3.86 -0.75
C LEU A 104 0.06 3.22 -0.99
N ARG A 105 -0.57 2.70 0.07
CA ARG A 105 -1.91 2.13 -0.01
C ARG A 105 -2.94 3.16 -0.48
N ASN A 106 -2.85 4.39 0.03
CA ASN A 106 -3.75 5.48 -0.38
C ASN A 106 -3.49 5.95 -1.81
N LEU A 107 -2.24 5.92 -2.28
CA LEU A 107 -1.90 6.22 -3.68
C LEU A 107 -2.51 5.16 -4.62
N LEU A 108 -2.34 3.88 -4.27
CA LEU A 108 -2.84 2.72 -5.01
C LEU A 108 -4.29 2.37 -4.61
N SER A 109 -5.27 3.26 -4.86
CA SER A 109 -6.64 3.07 -4.32
C SER A 109 -7.75 2.82 -5.34
N THR A 110 -7.55 3.13 -6.62
CA THR A 110 -8.53 2.85 -7.68
C THR A 110 -7.80 2.29 -8.89
N ARG A 111 -8.46 1.46 -9.72
CA ARG A 111 -7.79 0.76 -10.83
C ARG A 111 -6.99 1.68 -11.76
N PRO A 112 -7.53 2.83 -12.24
CA PRO A 112 -6.74 3.73 -13.08
C PRO A 112 -5.50 4.28 -12.36
N HIS A 113 -5.61 4.53 -11.06
CA HIS A 113 -4.50 5.04 -10.24
C HIS A 113 -3.44 3.95 -10.05
N ILE A 114 -3.89 2.74 -9.72
CA ILE A 114 -3.04 1.57 -9.55
C ILE A 114 -2.27 1.28 -10.84
N ASP A 115 -2.96 1.16 -11.97
CA ASP A 115 -2.35 0.86 -13.26
C ASP A 115 -1.34 1.94 -13.69
N GLN A 116 -1.71 3.23 -13.56
CA GLN A 116 -0.80 4.32 -13.91
C GLN A 116 0.46 4.33 -13.03
N ILE A 117 0.32 4.17 -11.70
CA ILE A 117 1.46 4.21 -10.79
C ILE A 117 2.36 2.98 -11.01
N ILE A 118 1.77 1.79 -11.12
CA ILE A 118 2.53 0.54 -11.29
C ILE A 118 3.21 0.47 -12.66
N SER A 119 2.62 1.02 -13.73
CA SER A 119 3.31 1.10 -15.02
C SER A 119 4.62 1.91 -14.97
N THR A 120 4.71 2.92 -14.09
CA THR A 120 5.88 3.81 -13.99
C THR A 120 6.85 3.38 -12.88
N HIS A 121 6.33 2.92 -11.75
CA HIS A 121 7.08 2.65 -10.52
C HIS A 121 6.97 1.20 -10.03
N GLY A 122 6.35 0.30 -10.81
CA GLY A 122 6.02 -1.06 -10.38
C GLY A 122 7.24 -1.87 -9.97
N LYS A 123 8.33 -1.84 -10.76
CA LYS A 123 9.57 -2.57 -10.41
C LYS A 123 10.09 -2.19 -9.03
N GLN A 124 10.09 -0.89 -8.76
CA GLN A 124 10.57 -0.32 -7.52
C GLN A 124 9.67 -0.66 -6.33
N ILE A 125 8.36 -0.48 -6.49
CA ILE A 125 7.37 -0.82 -5.46
C ILE A 125 7.45 -2.32 -5.14
N MET A 126 7.56 -3.18 -6.15
CA MET A 126 7.69 -4.63 -5.94
C MET A 126 8.98 -4.99 -5.20
N GLN A 127 10.11 -4.36 -5.51
CA GLN A 127 11.36 -4.57 -4.77
C GLN A 127 11.22 -4.19 -3.29
N ALA A 128 10.63 -3.04 -2.98
CA ALA A 128 10.41 -2.62 -1.59
C ALA A 128 9.48 -3.57 -0.85
N VAL A 129 8.38 -3.98 -1.49
CA VAL A 129 7.42 -4.95 -0.95
C VAL A 129 8.10 -6.28 -0.64
N THR A 130 8.93 -6.81 -1.55
CA THR A 130 9.70 -8.04 -1.32
C THR A 130 10.60 -7.91 -0.08
N LEU A 131 11.40 -6.85 -0.01
CA LEU A 131 12.32 -6.62 1.11
C LEU A 131 11.58 -6.54 2.46
N ILE A 132 10.45 -5.85 2.52
CA ILE A 132 9.67 -5.72 3.76
C ILE A 132 9.02 -7.06 4.16
N LEU A 133 8.55 -7.87 3.21
CA LEU A 133 7.97 -9.18 3.52
C LEU A 133 9.03 -10.22 3.93
N GLU A 134 10.27 -10.06 3.47
CA GLU A 134 11.42 -10.88 3.86
C GLU A 134 12.03 -10.47 5.20
N GLY A 135 12.00 -9.17 5.50
CA GLY A 135 12.55 -8.62 6.73
C GLY A 135 11.85 -9.07 8.01
N GLU A 136 12.55 -8.89 9.13
CA GLU A 136 12.04 -9.09 10.48
C GLU A 136 11.20 -7.89 10.94
N HIS A 137 10.04 -7.73 10.32
CA HIS A 137 9.06 -6.71 10.71
C HIS A 137 7.90 -7.31 11.50
N ASN A 138 7.24 -6.46 12.31
CA ASN A 138 6.05 -6.83 13.06
C ASN A 138 4.85 -7.15 12.14
N VAL A 139 3.79 -7.68 12.76
CA VAL A 139 2.58 -8.11 12.06
C VAL A 139 1.93 -6.95 11.32
N GLU A 140 1.87 -5.77 11.94
CA GLU A 140 1.21 -4.59 11.38
C GLU A 140 1.89 -4.10 10.09
N VAL A 141 3.22 -4.08 10.05
CA VAL A 141 4.00 -3.71 8.85
C VAL A 141 3.74 -4.72 7.73
N LYS A 142 3.83 -6.02 8.04
CA LYS A 142 3.60 -7.08 7.04
C LYS A 142 2.17 -7.08 6.52
N GLU A 143 1.19 -6.82 7.39
CA GLU A 143 -0.22 -6.66 7.02
C GLU A 143 -0.40 -5.50 6.03
N GLN A 144 0.16 -4.31 6.31
CA GLN A 144 0.04 -3.18 5.38
C GLN A 144 0.70 -3.48 4.03
N THR A 145 1.85 -4.17 4.02
CA THR A 145 2.54 -4.57 2.80
C THR A 145 1.71 -5.58 1.97
N LEU A 146 1.04 -6.54 2.62
CA LEU A 146 0.11 -7.44 1.93
C LEU A 146 -1.12 -6.71 1.39
N CYS A 147 -1.64 -5.70 2.10
CA CYS A 147 -2.72 -4.85 1.59
C CYS A 147 -2.30 -4.04 0.35
N ILE A 148 -1.04 -3.60 0.27
CA ILE A 148 -0.51 -2.98 -0.96
C ILE A 148 -0.52 -3.98 -2.12
N LEU A 149 -0.08 -5.22 -1.91
CA LEU A 149 -0.18 -6.27 -2.92
C LEU A 149 -1.63 -6.56 -3.34
N ALA A 150 -2.57 -6.53 -2.39
CA ALA A 150 -3.98 -6.69 -2.70
C ALA A 150 -4.52 -5.56 -3.58
N ASN A 151 -4.12 -4.31 -3.34
CA ASN A 151 -4.47 -3.19 -4.21
C ASN A 151 -3.84 -3.33 -5.60
N ILE A 152 -2.57 -3.74 -5.69
CA ILE A 152 -1.91 -4.02 -6.99
C ILE A 152 -2.66 -5.12 -7.75
N ALA A 153 -3.10 -6.17 -7.06
CA ALA A 153 -3.88 -7.27 -7.64
C ALA A 153 -5.26 -6.85 -8.17
N ASP A 154 -5.84 -5.75 -7.68
CA ASP A 154 -7.10 -5.19 -8.21
C ASP A 154 -6.90 -4.37 -9.49
N GLY A 155 -5.69 -3.86 -9.75
CA GLY A 155 -5.39 -3.12 -10.99
C GLY A 155 -5.39 -4.01 -12.22
N THR A 156 -5.83 -3.49 -13.37
CA THR A 156 -6.10 -4.27 -14.59
C THR A 156 -4.83 -4.90 -15.16
N THR A 157 -3.79 -4.09 -15.32
CA THR A 157 -2.47 -4.47 -15.84
C THR A 157 -1.46 -4.62 -14.70
N ALA A 158 -1.68 -3.93 -13.59
CA ALA A 158 -0.79 -3.96 -12.44
C ALA A 158 -0.64 -5.36 -11.82
N LYS A 159 -1.70 -6.19 -11.86
CA LYS A 159 -1.63 -7.58 -11.36
C LYS A 159 -0.58 -8.43 -12.07
N GLU A 160 -0.19 -8.10 -13.30
CA GLU A 160 0.88 -8.82 -14.01
C GLU A 160 2.23 -8.72 -13.29
N PHE A 161 2.50 -7.63 -12.56
CA PHE A 161 3.71 -7.52 -11.73
C PHE A 161 3.75 -8.56 -10.60
N ILE A 162 2.59 -9.02 -10.14
CA ILE A 162 2.48 -10.12 -9.16
C ILE A 162 2.54 -11.45 -9.90
N MET A 163 1.75 -11.62 -10.97
CA MET A 163 1.63 -12.90 -11.68
C MET A 163 2.93 -13.35 -12.36
N THR A 164 3.81 -12.42 -12.73
CA THR A 164 5.13 -12.70 -13.32
C THR A 164 6.24 -12.85 -12.28
N ASN A 165 5.96 -12.64 -11.00
CA ASN A 165 6.93 -12.69 -9.91
C ASN A 165 6.65 -13.89 -8.99
N ASP A 166 7.33 -15.02 -9.27
CA ASP A 166 7.12 -16.27 -8.54
C ASP A 166 7.47 -16.15 -7.05
N ASP A 167 8.48 -15.36 -6.68
CA ASP A 167 8.86 -15.14 -5.28
C ASP A 167 7.73 -14.47 -4.50
N ILE A 168 7.10 -13.44 -5.08
CA ILE A 168 5.94 -12.78 -4.47
C ILE A 168 4.75 -13.74 -4.37
N LEU A 169 4.47 -14.54 -5.40
CA LEU A 169 3.40 -15.54 -5.35
C LEU A 169 3.63 -16.56 -4.22
N GLN A 170 4.87 -17.05 -4.06
CA GLN A 170 5.22 -17.94 -2.95
C GLN A 170 5.10 -17.24 -1.59
N LYS A 171 5.44 -15.94 -1.49
CA LYS A 171 5.24 -15.17 -0.26
C LYS A 171 3.77 -14.99 0.08
N ILE A 172 2.92 -14.63 -0.89
CA ILE A 172 1.46 -14.52 -0.69
C ILE A 172 0.91 -15.85 -0.18
N LYS A 173 1.25 -16.96 -0.86
CA LYS A 173 0.89 -18.32 -0.45
C LYS A 173 1.37 -18.66 0.97
N TYR A 174 2.61 -18.31 1.32
CA TYR A 174 3.14 -18.50 2.68
C TYR A 174 2.28 -17.76 3.72
N TYR A 175 1.92 -16.50 3.46
CA TYR A 175 1.12 -15.70 4.40
C TYR A 175 -0.34 -16.18 4.52
N MET A 176 -0.92 -16.81 3.49
CA MET A 176 -2.24 -17.45 3.60
C MET A 176 -2.29 -18.56 4.67
N SER A 177 -1.16 -19.24 4.89
CA SER A 177 -1.04 -20.32 5.89
C SER A 177 -0.36 -19.86 7.18
N HIS A 178 -0.19 -18.55 7.39
CA HIS A 178 0.45 -18.01 8.59
C HIS A 178 -0.41 -18.27 9.83
N SER A 179 0.22 -18.42 11.00
CA SER A 179 -0.49 -18.55 12.28
C SER A 179 -1.28 -17.32 12.71
N ASN A 180 -1.14 -16.18 12.02
CA ASN A 180 -1.74 -14.91 12.40
C ASN A 180 -2.88 -14.57 11.44
N ALA A 181 -4.11 -14.50 11.97
CA ALA A 181 -5.31 -14.30 11.16
C ALA A 181 -5.29 -13.00 10.35
N LYS A 182 -4.67 -11.90 10.84
CA LYS A 182 -4.58 -10.64 10.07
C LYS A 182 -3.75 -10.83 8.79
N LEU A 183 -2.61 -11.51 8.90
CA LEU A 183 -1.75 -11.81 7.75
C LEU A 183 -2.43 -12.75 6.77
N GLN A 184 -3.15 -13.77 7.29
CA GLN A 184 -3.93 -14.66 6.45
C GLN A 184 -5.01 -13.91 5.69
N LEU A 185 -5.79 -13.06 6.36
CA LEU A 185 -6.85 -12.26 5.74
C LEU A 185 -6.31 -11.31 4.67
N ALA A 186 -5.18 -10.64 4.92
CA ALA A 186 -4.56 -9.75 3.94
C ALA A 186 -4.03 -10.50 2.71
N ALA A 187 -3.37 -11.65 2.90
CA ALA A 187 -2.93 -12.50 1.80
C ALA A 187 -4.11 -13.10 1.01
N MET A 188 -5.16 -13.52 1.70
CA MET A 188 -6.40 -14.00 1.11
C MET A 188 -7.06 -12.93 0.25
N PHE A 189 -7.08 -11.67 0.70
CA PHE A 189 -7.64 -10.57 -0.08
C PHE A 189 -6.87 -10.33 -1.38
N CYS A 190 -5.54 -10.44 -1.35
CA CYS A 190 -4.72 -10.39 -2.56
C CYS A 190 -5.08 -11.53 -3.53
N VAL A 191 -5.18 -12.77 -3.05
CA VAL A 191 -5.58 -13.91 -3.88
C VAL A 191 -6.97 -13.73 -4.46
N SER A 192 -7.95 -13.26 -3.68
CA SER A 192 -9.31 -12.99 -4.16
C SER A 192 -9.34 -12.04 -5.35
N ASN A 193 -8.50 -11.00 -5.35
CA ASN A 193 -8.40 -10.05 -6.47
C ASN A 193 -7.71 -10.66 -7.70
N LEU A 194 -6.76 -11.57 -7.52
CA LEU A 194 -6.08 -12.25 -8.63
C LEU A 194 -6.97 -13.27 -9.35
N ILE A 195 -7.81 -13.99 -8.58
CA ILE A 195 -8.67 -15.07 -9.10
C ILE A 195 -10.03 -14.57 -9.59
N TRP A 196 -10.35 -13.28 -9.47
CA TRP A 196 -11.64 -12.73 -9.87
C TRP A 196 -11.94 -13.11 -11.32
N ASN A 197 -13.03 -13.87 -11.52
CA ASN A 197 -13.24 -14.60 -12.78
C ASN A 197 -13.86 -13.74 -13.89
N GLU A 198 -14.49 -12.60 -13.55
CA GLU A 198 -15.13 -11.69 -14.51
C GLU A 198 -14.13 -10.83 -15.32
N GLU A 199 -12.83 -11.04 -15.13
CA GLU A 199 -11.78 -10.28 -15.81
C GLU A 199 -11.03 -11.11 -16.84
N GLU A 200 -10.58 -10.45 -17.91
CA GLU A 200 -9.76 -11.08 -18.94
C GLU A 200 -8.48 -11.70 -18.34
N GLY A 201 -8.09 -12.86 -18.87
CA GLY A 201 -6.94 -13.63 -18.38
C GLY A 201 -7.14 -14.28 -17.00
N SER A 202 -8.36 -14.29 -16.45
CA SER A 202 -8.63 -14.92 -15.14
C SER A 202 -8.27 -16.39 -15.10
N GLN A 203 -8.57 -17.15 -16.16
CA GLN A 203 -8.27 -18.58 -16.24
C GLN A 203 -6.77 -18.87 -16.07
N ASP A 204 -5.89 -18.16 -16.79
CA ASP A 204 -4.44 -18.34 -16.70
C ASP A 204 -3.93 -18.01 -15.28
N ARG A 205 -4.46 -16.94 -14.67
CA ARG A 205 -4.12 -16.57 -13.29
C ARG A 205 -4.57 -17.63 -12.29
N GLN A 206 -5.80 -18.11 -12.44
CA GLN A 206 -6.37 -19.15 -11.59
C GLN A 206 -5.56 -20.44 -11.68
N ASP A 207 -5.23 -20.89 -12.89
CA ASP A 207 -4.47 -22.13 -13.10
C ASP A 207 -3.04 -22.01 -12.56
N LYS A 208 -2.36 -20.87 -12.76
CA LYS A 208 -1.06 -20.64 -12.12
C LYS A 208 -1.14 -20.70 -10.59
N LEU A 209 -2.16 -20.09 -9.98
CA LEU A 209 -2.36 -20.13 -8.54
C LEU A 209 -2.72 -21.55 -8.05
N ARG A 210 -3.48 -22.31 -8.86
CA ARG A 210 -3.79 -23.73 -8.60
C ARG A 210 -2.51 -24.57 -8.59
N ASP A 211 -1.65 -24.41 -9.58
CA ASP A 211 -0.40 -25.17 -9.74
C ASP A 211 0.57 -24.96 -8.57
N ILE A 212 0.61 -23.75 -7.99
CA ILE A 212 1.43 -23.49 -6.79
C ILE A 212 0.76 -23.95 -5.49
N GLY A 213 -0.46 -24.50 -5.54
CA GLY A 213 -1.17 -25.08 -4.39
C GLY A 213 -2.05 -24.11 -3.59
N VAL A 214 -2.47 -22.98 -4.18
CA VAL A 214 -3.38 -22.04 -3.50
C VAL A 214 -4.73 -22.69 -3.20
N VAL A 215 -5.26 -23.49 -4.12
CA VAL A 215 -6.58 -24.15 -3.96
C VAL A 215 -6.61 -25.09 -2.76
N ASP A 216 -5.53 -25.82 -2.47
CA ASP A 216 -5.42 -26.67 -1.29
C ASP A 216 -5.50 -25.86 0.03
N ILE A 217 -4.86 -24.69 0.04
CA ILE A 217 -4.91 -23.78 1.19
C ILE A 217 -6.33 -23.22 1.36
N LEU A 218 -6.99 -22.83 0.27
CA LEU A 218 -8.38 -22.38 0.30
C LEU A 218 -9.31 -23.46 0.86
N HIS A 219 -9.15 -24.71 0.46
CA HIS A 219 -9.92 -25.82 1.04
C HIS A 219 -9.68 -25.97 2.54
N LYS A 220 -8.43 -25.90 3.01
CA LYS A 220 -8.13 -25.92 4.46
C LYS A 220 -8.77 -24.75 5.20
N LEU A 221 -8.66 -23.53 4.66
CA LEU A 221 -9.23 -22.32 5.27
C LEU A 221 -10.76 -22.34 5.27
N SER A 222 -11.41 -22.99 4.29
CA SER A 222 -12.87 -23.16 4.24
C SER A 222 -13.44 -24.02 5.38
N GLN A 223 -12.55 -24.70 6.11
CA GLN A 223 -12.85 -25.52 7.29
C GLN A 223 -12.32 -24.89 8.59
N SER A 224 -11.80 -23.66 8.50
CA SER A 224 -11.29 -22.92 9.66
C SER A 224 -12.41 -22.65 10.68
N SER A 225 -12.04 -22.66 11.97
CA SER A 225 -12.93 -22.23 13.05
C SER A 225 -13.16 -20.71 13.06
N ASP A 226 -12.31 -19.94 12.39
CA ASP A 226 -12.51 -18.50 12.18
C ASP A 226 -13.57 -18.29 11.08
N PRO A 227 -14.76 -17.73 11.42
CA PRO A 227 -15.84 -17.56 10.45
C PRO A 227 -15.47 -16.66 9.27
N ASN A 228 -14.64 -15.64 9.49
CA ASN A 228 -14.26 -14.67 8.46
C ASN A 228 -13.33 -15.32 7.44
N LEU A 229 -12.31 -16.07 7.91
CA LEU A 229 -11.43 -16.84 7.02
C LEU A 229 -12.21 -17.92 6.26
N CYS A 230 -13.11 -18.62 6.95
CA CYS A 230 -13.94 -19.67 6.39
C CYS A 230 -14.85 -19.15 5.26
N GLU A 231 -15.56 -18.05 5.50
CA GLU A 231 -16.44 -17.42 4.51
C GLU A 231 -15.66 -16.94 3.30
N LYS A 232 -14.57 -16.17 3.50
CA LYS A 232 -13.74 -15.67 2.40
C LYS A 232 -13.12 -16.78 1.57
N ALA A 233 -12.68 -17.87 2.20
CA ALA A 233 -12.15 -19.02 1.49
C ALA A 233 -13.20 -19.74 0.64
N LYS A 234 -14.44 -19.86 1.12
CA LYS A 234 -15.55 -20.41 0.34
C LYS A 234 -15.89 -19.52 -0.85
N THR A 235 -15.96 -18.20 -0.67
CA THR A 235 -16.17 -17.25 -1.76
C THR A 235 -15.05 -17.34 -2.80
N ALA A 236 -13.79 -17.44 -2.37
CA ALA A 236 -12.65 -17.61 -3.27
C ALA A 236 -12.73 -18.93 -4.05
N LEU A 237 -13.12 -20.04 -3.43
CA LEU A 237 -13.30 -21.33 -4.11
C LEU A 237 -14.40 -21.28 -5.17
N GLN A 238 -15.47 -20.50 -4.97
CA GLN A 238 -16.53 -20.34 -5.97
C GLN A 238 -16.03 -19.70 -7.26
N GLN A 239 -15.01 -18.82 -7.19
CA GLN A 239 -14.41 -18.18 -8.37
C GLN A 239 -13.74 -19.18 -9.31
N TYR A 240 -13.30 -20.34 -8.80
CA TYR A 240 -12.68 -21.41 -9.60
C TYR A 240 -13.68 -22.35 -10.27
N LEU A 241 -14.97 -22.24 -9.95
CA LEU A 241 -16.03 -23.15 -10.41
C LEU A 241 -16.95 -22.52 -11.47
N ALA A 242 -16.83 -21.21 -11.69
CA ALA A 242 -17.68 -20.42 -12.56
C ALA A 242 -16.90 -19.94 -13.77
#